data_AF-A0A7J9W5I5-F1
#
_entry.id   AF-A0A7J9W5I5-F1
#
_cell.length_a   1.000
_cell.length_b   1.000
_cell.length_c   1.000
_cell.angle_alpha   90.00
_cell.angle_beta   90.00
_cell.angle_gamma   90.00
#
_symmetry.space_group_name_H-M   'P 1'
#
loop_
_entity.id
_entity.type
_entity.pdbx_description
1 polymer ?
#
loop_
_entity_poly.entity_id
_entity_poly.type
_entity_poly.pdbx_seq_one_letter_code
_entity_poly.pdbx_strand_id
1 'polypeptide(L)' 'MTTSSDDGAQHIPEPRRSRRSLDEQARTLGTPPIGSGDFYATDGIFGSAEEVDEFLDFLYQSRRADLA' A
#
# COMPACT_ATOMS: atom_id res chain seq x y z
N MET A 1 -42.42 2.71 -35.42
CA MET A 1 -41.05 2.91 -35.93
C MET A 1 -40.69 4.37 -35.76
N THR A 2 -39.90 4.69 -34.75
CA THR A 2 -39.29 6.01 -34.54
C THR A 2 -37.88 5.75 -34.05
N THR A 3 -36.91 5.98 -34.93
CA THR A 3 -35.47 5.89 -34.66
C THR A 3 -34.96 7.29 -34.34
N SER A 4 -34.64 7.56 -33.08
CA SER A 4 -33.82 8.71 -32.64
C SER A 4 -33.72 8.60 -31.11
N SER A 5 -32.59 8.74 -30.43
CA SER A 5 -31.29 9.25 -30.82
C SER A 5 -30.20 8.47 -30.11
N ASP A 6 -29.10 8.31 -30.82
CA ASP A 6 -27.75 8.12 -30.30
C ASP A 6 -27.45 9.28 -29.34
N ASP A 7 -27.57 9.03 -28.02
CA ASP A 7 -26.99 9.91 -27.01
C ASP A 7 -25.61 9.33 -26.71
N GLY A 8 -24.65 9.70 -27.56
CA GLY A 8 -23.24 9.53 -27.31
C GLY A 8 -22.88 10.33 -26.07
N ALA A 9 -23.11 9.72 -24.90
CA ALA A 9 -22.68 10.23 -23.61
C ALA A 9 -21.17 10.40 -23.68
N GLN A 10 -20.75 11.63 -23.98
CA GLN A 10 -19.38 12.06 -23.96
C GLN A 10 -18.86 11.72 -22.57
N HIS A 11 -18.05 10.66 -22.48
CA HIS A 11 -17.32 10.33 -21.28
C HIS A 11 -16.31 11.46 -21.08
N ILE A 12 -16.76 12.56 -20.48
CA ILE A 12 -15.90 13.61 -19.94
C ILE A 12 -15.04 12.85 -18.93
N PRO A 13 -13.73 12.62 -19.19
CA PRO A 13 -12.91 11.97 -18.20
C PRO A 13 -12.96 12.87 -16.98
N GLU A 14 -13.52 12.36 -15.87
CA GLU A 14 -13.51 13.11 -14.61
C GLU A 14 -12.07 13.62 -14.41
N PRO A 15 -11.88 14.90 -14.05
CA PRO A 15 -10.55 15.41 -13.79
C PRO A 15 -9.97 14.48 -12.74
N ARG A 16 -8.94 13.71 -13.15
CA ARG A 16 -8.28 12.74 -12.28
C ARG A 16 -7.92 13.53 -11.03
N ARG A 17 -8.69 13.36 -9.94
CA ARG A 17 -8.40 14.03 -8.67
C ARG A 17 -6.95 13.70 -8.44
N SER A 18 -6.07 14.69 -8.56
CA SER A 18 -4.64 14.49 -8.40
C SER A 18 -4.48 13.80 -7.07
N ARG A 19 -4.20 12.49 -7.10
CA ARG A 19 -4.07 11.70 -5.88
C ARG A 19 -2.95 12.40 -5.15
N ARG A 20 -3.29 13.02 -4.01
CA ARG A 20 -2.30 13.68 -3.16
C ARG A 20 -1.15 12.70 -2.96
N SER A 21 0.08 13.20 -2.98
CA SER A 21 1.22 12.33 -2.71
C SER A 21 1.06 11.69 -1.34
N LEU A 22 1.68 10.53 -1.11
CA LEU A 22 1.65 9.89 0.20
C LEU A 22 2.15 10.84 1.29
N ASP A 23 3.14 11.68 0.98
CA ASP A 23 3.67 12.70 1.89
C ASP A 23 2.62 13.78 2.22
N GLU A 24 1.85 14.25 1.24
CA GLU A 24 0.76 15.21 1.47
C GLU A 24 -0.35 14.60 2.32
N GLN A 25 -0.65 13.33 2.12
CA GLN A 25 -1.63 12.59 2.93
C GLN A 25 -1.11 12.41 4.36
N ALA A 26 0.15 11.98 4.54
CA ALA A 26 0.78 11.83 5.85
C ALA A 26 0.80 13.14 6.63
N ARG A 27 1.17 14.26 5.99
CA ARG A 27 1.11 15.60 6.61
C ARG A 27 -0.30 15.99 7.02
N THR A 28 -1.30 15.72 6.17
CA THR A 28 -2.71 16.02 6.47
C THR A 28 -3.20 15.23 7.69
N LEU A 29 -2.75 13.98 7.83
CA LEU A 29 -3.10 13.09 8.95
C LEU A 29 -2.23 13.32 10.20
N GLY A 30 -1.27 14.25 10.16
CA GLY A 30 -0.32 14.45 11.25
C GLY A 30 0.59 13.24 11.48
N THR A 31 0.71 12.35 10.50
CA THR A 31 1.57 11.17 10.58
C THR A 31 3.03 11.61 10.44
N PRO A 32 3.88 11.43 11.47
CA PRO A 32 5.28 11.76 11.35
C PRO A 32 5.93 10.85 10.30
N PRO A 33 6.95 11.35 9.56
CA PRO A 33 7.72 10.49 8.68
C PRO A 33 8.34 9.36 9.51
N ILE A 34 8.31 8.14 8.96
CA ILE A 34 9.04 7.01 9.53
C ILE A 34 10.53 7.42 9.52
N GLY A 35 11.18 7.33 10.68
CA GLY A 35 12.62 7.61 10.80
C GLY A 35 13.46 6.71 9.89
N SER A 36 14.78 6.94 9.85
CA SER A 36 15.68 6.02 9.12
C SER A 36 15.40 4.58 9.55
N GLY A 37 15.47 3.63 8.61
CA GLY A 37 15.32 2.20 8.91
C GLY A 37 16.28 1.77 10.02
N ASP A 38 17.44 2.41 10.11
CA ASP A 38 18.46 2.20 11.14
C ASP A 38 17.94 2.49 12.57
N PHE A 39 16.93 3.36 12.73
CA PHE A 39 16.31 3.61 14.02
C PHE A 39 15.47 2.41 14.49
N TYR A 40 14.89 1.67 13.55
CA TYR A 40 14.03 0.53 13.83
C TYR A 40 14.76 -0.81 13.74
N ALA A 41 15.93 -0.83 13.09
CA ALA A 41 16.84 -1.96 13.12
C ALA A 41 17.38 -2.10 14.55
N THR A 42 17.00 -3.17 15.24
CA THR A 42 17.56 -3.50 16.55
C THR A 42 18.57 -4.62 16.35
N ASP A 43 19.83 -4.32 16.65
CA ASP A 43 20.91 -5.31 16.58
C ASP A 43 20.70 -6.42 17.60
N GLY A 44 21.04 -7.65 17.22
CA GLY A 44 20.99 -8.81 18.10
C GLY A 44 19.59 -9.36 18.41
N ILE A 45 18.55 -8.94 17.67
CA ILE A 45 17.25 -9.62 17.71
C ILE A 45 17.39 -11.07 17.26
N PHE A 46 18.13 -11.30 16.17
CA PHE A 46 18.38 -12.61 15.60
C PHE A 46 19.81 -13.04 15.92
N GLY A 47 19.95 -14.27 16.41
CA GLY A 47 21.22 -14.90 16.73
C GLY A 47 21.95 -15.46 15.51
N SER A 48 21.23 -15.70 14.40
CA SER A 48 21.83 -16.16 13.14
C SER A 48 21.00 -15.79 11.91
N ALA A 49 21.57 -15.99 10.72
CA ALA A 49 20.85 -15.77 9.45
C ALA A 49 19.73 -16.79 9.26
N GLU A 50 19.92 -18.03 9.72
CA GLU A 50 18.91 -19.10 9.65
C GLU A 50 17.66 -18.74 10.46
N GLU A 51 17.82 -18.06 11.60
CA GLU A 51 16.68 -17.59 12.41
C GLU A 51 15.86 -16.52 11.68
N VAL A 52 16.52 -15.67 10.87
CA VAL A 52 15.83 -14.70 10.01
C VAL A 52 15.01 -15.42 8.96
N ASP A 53 15.58 -16.43 8.30
CA ASP A 53 14.89 -17.22 7.28
C ASP A 53 13.67 -17.96 7.85
N GLU A 54 13.80 -18.56 9.05
CA GLU A 54 12.69 -19.21 9.76
C GLU A 54 11.56 -18.22 10.08
N PHE A 55 11.91 -17.04 10.59
CA PHE A 55 10.93 -15.99 10.90
C PHE A 55 10.18 -15.51 9.64
N LEU A 56 10.89 -15.33 8.53
CA LEU A 56 10.29 -14.92 7.26
C LEU A 56 9.35 -16.00 6.70
N ASP A 57 9.72 -17.27 6.80
CA ASP A 57 8.87 -18.37 6.35
C ASP A 57 7.60 -18.47 7.21
N PHE A 58 7.73 -18.34 8.53
CA PHE A 58 6.58 -18.27 9.44
C PHE A 58 5.60 -17.14 9.07
N LEU A 59 6.10 -15.93 8.80
CA LEU A 59 5.27 -14.79 8.39
C LEU A 59 4.57 -15.05 7.06
N TYR A 60 5.27 -15.64 6.10
CA TYR A 60 4.69 -15.97 4.80
C TYR A 60 3.55 -16.98 4.95
N GLN A 61 3.76 -18.04 5.74
CA GLN A 61 2.75 -19.04 6.01
C GLN A 61 1.55 -18.46 6.76
N SER A 62 1.78 -17.62 7.77
CA SER A 62 0.71 -16.97 8.56
C SER A 62 -0.15 -16.06 7.68
N ARG A 63 0.48 -15.20 6.87
CA ARG A 63 -0.24 -14.34 5.92
C ARG A 63 -1.05 -15.16 4.91
N ARG A 64 -0.50 -16.28 4.44
CA ARG A 64 -1.19 -17.15 3.49
C ARG A 64 -2.39 -17.84 4.13
N ALA A 65 -2.31 -18.20 5.41
CA ALA A 65 -3.41 -18.78 6.16
C ALA A 65 -4.55 -17.77 6.40
N ASP A 66 -4.22 -16.51 6.71
CA ASP A 66 -5.23 -15.45 6.93
C ASP A 66 -5.97 -15.02 5.64
N LEU A 67 -5.40 -15.32 4.47
CA LEU A 67 -5.98 -14.98 3.16
C LEU A 67 -6.81 -16.12 2.53
N ALA A 68 -6.82 -17.30 3.15
CA ALA A 68 -7.52 -18.50 2.66
C ALA A 68 -8.84 -18.73 3.42
#